data_AF-A0A5D4H5Y8-F1
#
_entry.id   AF-A0A5D4H5Y8-F1
#
_cell.length_a   1.000
_cell.length_b   1.000
_cell.length_c   1.000
_cell.angle_alpha   90.00
_cell.angle_beta   90.00
_cell.angle_gamma   90.00
#
_symmetry.space_group_name_H-M   'P 1'
#
loop_
_entity.id
_entity.type
_entity.pdbx_description
1 polymer ?
#
loop_
_entity_poly.entity_id
_entity_poly.type
_entity_poly.pdbx_seq_one_letter_code
_entity_poly.pdbx_strand_id
1 'polypeptide(L)' 'MIVRGFGRWQRRKAMDQLQALDDRELWDIGLSRNDIPRAVEGLFRDK' A
#
# COMPACT_ATOMS: atom_id res chain seq x y z
N MET A 1 8.25 -13.39 -18.57
CA MET A 1 8.78 -13.10 -17.21
C MET A 1 8.64 -11.61 -16.87
N ILE A 2 7.41 -11.05 -16.86
CA ILE A 2 7.17 -9.59 -16.69
C ILE A 2 6.16 -9.32 -15.54
N VAL A 3 5.18 -10.21 -15.35
CA VAL A 3 4.10 -10.06 -14.36
C VAL A 3 4.61 -9.95 -12.91
N ARG A 4 5.70 -10.64 -12.56
CA ARG A 4 6.27 -10.63 -11.20
C ARG A 4 7.00 -9.33 -10.84
N GLY A 5 7.49 -8.59 -11.83
CA GLY A 5 8.10 -7.27 -11.62
C GLY A 5 7.04 -6.20 -11.39
N PHE A 6 5.94 -6.27 -12.14
CA PHE A 6 4.83 -5.34 -12.06
C PHE A 6 4.14 -5.34 -10.69
N GLY A 7 3.88 -6.52 -10.10
CA GLY A 7 3.30 -6.61 -8.76
C GLY A 7 4.18 -5.99 -7.66
N ARG A 8 5.51 -6.17 -7.76
CA ARG A 8 6.47 -5.54 -6.83
C ARG A 8 6.53 -4.03 -6.99
N TRP A 9 6.49 -3.54 -8.22
CA TRP A 9 6.46 -2.11 -8.51
C TRP A 9 5.16 -1.46 -8.01
N GLN A 10 4.01 -2.10 -8.24
CA GLN A 10 2.72 -1.63 -7.72
C GLN A 10 2.70 -1.61 -6.19
N ARG A 11 3.26 -2.63 -5.52
CA ARG A 11 3.38 -2.66 -4.06
C ARG A 11 4.17 -1.46 -3.53
N ARG A 12 5.33 -1.17 -4.14
CA ARG A 12 6.16 -0.02 -3.75
C ARG A 12 5.45 1.30 -3.96
N LYS A 13 4.82 1.48 -5.14
CA LYS A 13 4.06 2.69 -5.43
C LYS A 13 2.90 2.91 -4.44
N ALA A 14 2.17 1.84 -4.10
CA ALA A 14 1.09 1.93 -3.12
C ALA A 14 1.61 2.29 -1.72
N MET A 15 2.76 1.73 -1.31
CA MET A 15 3.39 2.14 -0.04
C MET A 15 3.82 3.60 -0.07
N ASP A 16 4.50 4.05 -1.12
CA ASP A 16 4.97 5.44 -1.24
C ASP A 16 3.79 6.42 -1.21
N GLN A 17 2.69 6.10 -1.89
CA GLN A 17 1.49 6.94 -1.89
C GLN A 17 0.83 7.02 -0.51
N LEU A 18 0.70 5.89 0.20
CA LEU A 18 0.13 5.88 1.54
C LEU A 18 1.06 6.51 2.59
N GLN A 19 2.38 6.42 2.40
CA GLN A 19 3.35 7.09 3.26
C GLN A 19 3.42 8.60 3.02
N ALA A 20 3.10 9.04 1.80
CA ALA A 20 3.01 10.46 1.47
C ALA A 20 1.78 11.14 2.07
N LEU A 21 0.76 10.37 2.47
CA LEU A 21 -0.39 10.90 3.20
C LEU A 21 -0.01 11.25 4.64
N ASP A 22 -0.60 12.33 5.13
CA ASP A 22 -0.48 12.72 6.53
C ASP A 22 -1.31 11.79 7.42
N ASP A 23 -0.96 11.70 8.71
CA ASP A 23 -1.65 10.83 9.66
C ASP A 23 -3.15 11.12 9.74
N ARG A 24 -3.56 12.38 9.55
CA ARG A 24 -4.97 12.77 9.50
C ARG A 24 -5.70 12.22 8.28
N GLU A 25 -5.07 12.23 7.12
CA GLU A 25 -5.66 11.69 5.88
C GLU A 25 -5.77 10.17 5.95
N LEU A 26 -4.76 9.51 6.53
CA LEU A 26 -4.82 8.08 6.82
C LEU A 26 -5.97 7.76 7.77
N TRP A 27 -6.14 8.55 8.84
CA TRP A 27 -7.23 8.38 9.79
C TRP A 27 -8.62 8.60 9.17
N ASP A 28 -8.76 9.54 8.24
CA ASP A 28 -10.03 9.81 7.54
C ASP A 28 -10.51 8.59 6.74
N ILE A 29 -9.58 7.83 6.17
CA ILE A 29 -9.87 6.56 5.47
C ILE A 29 -9.83 5.33 6.41
N GLY A 30 -9.72 5.55 7.72
CA GLY A 30 -9.70 4.49 8.73
C GLY A 30 -8.43 3.65 8.76
N LEU A 31 -7.31 4.18 8.27
CA LEU A 31 -5.99 3.54 8.29
C LEU A 31 -5.06 4.21 9.30
N SER A 32 -4.21 3.44 9.96
CA SER A 32 -3.04 3.97 10.65
C SER A 32 -1.77 3.74 9.82
N ARG A 33 -0.72 4.52 10.09
CA ARG A 33 0.58 4.37 9.41
C ARG A 33 1.21 2.98 9.63
N ASN A 34 0.89 2.31 10.74
CA ASN A 34 1.30 0.93 11.04
C ASN A 34 0.48 -0.11 10.25
N ASP A 35 -0.71 0.24 9.78
CA ASP A 35 -1.56 -0.66 8.98
C ASP A 35 -1.22 -0.64 7.50
N ILE A 36 -0.52 0.40 7.01
CA ILE A 36 -0.11 0.54 5.60
C ILE A 36 0.55 -0.74 5.05
N PRO A 37 1.55 -1.36 5.70
CA PRO A 37 2.18 -2.57 5.17
C PRO A 37 1.20 -3.73 5.02
N ARG A 38 0.28 -3.88 5.98
CA ARG A 38 -0.72 -4.95 6.02
C ARG A 38 -1.84 -4.72 5.00
N ALA A 39 -2.31 -3.49 4.87
CA ALA A 39 -3.33 -3.09 3.88
C ALA A 39 -2.81 -3.28 2.45
N VAL A 40 -1.58 -2.83 2.19
CA VAL A 40 -0.91 -3.05 0.91
C VAL A 40 -0.72 -4.54 0.63
N GLU A 41 -0.25 -5.31 1.60
CA GLU A 41 -0.10 -6.76 1.44
C GLU A 41 -1.42 -7.47 1.15
N GLY A 42 -2.51 -7.10 1.82
CA GLY A 42 -3.86 -7.61 1.53
C GLY A 42 -4.30 -7.34 0.09
N LEU A 43 -4.03 -6.13 -0.42
CA LEU A 43 -4.38 -5.72 -1.79
C LEU A 43 -3.70 -6.54 -2.89
N PHE A 44 -2.52 -7.09 -2.61
CA PHE A 44 -1.75 -7.90 -3.57
C PHE A 44 -1.78 -9.40 -3.28
N ARG A 45 -2.41 -9.84 -2.17
CA ARG A 45 -2.55 -11.25 -1.79
C ARG A 45 -3.73 -11.95 -2.47
N ASP A 46 -4.73 -11.20 -2.94
CA ASP A 46 -5.93 -11.69 -3.62
C ASP A 46 -5.77 -11.83 -5.16
N LYS A 47 -4.54 -12.07 -5.65
CA LYS A 47 -4.27 -12.35 -7.07
C LYS A 47 -3.63 -13.72 -7.29
#